data_AF-A0A1E5JKP7-F1
#
_entry.id   AF-A0A1E5JKP7-F1
#
_cell.length_a   1.000
_cell.length_b   1.000
_cell.length_c   1.000
_cell.angle_alpha   90.00
_cell.angle_beta   90.00
_cell.angle_gamma   90.00
#
_symmetry.space_group_name_H-M   'P 1'
#
loop_
_entity.id
_entity.type
_entity.pdbx_description
1 polymer ?
#
loop_
_entity_poly.entity_id
_entity_poly.type
_entity_poly.pdbx_seq_one_letter_code
_entity_poly.pdbx_strand_id
1 'polypeptide(L)' 'MVLGIDEHFFSKKEGFATTFCDLRKHKIFDVVRGRREQELKEYLQQLPGKERVKVICMDLSSTYRSLVKKWLYTN' A
#
# COMPACT_ATOMS: atom_id res chain seq x y z
N MET A 1 -13.90 0.24 1.88
CA MET A 1 -12.76 -0.70 2.01
C MET A 1 -11.91 -0.22 3.17
N VAL A 2 -11.40 -1.16 3.97
CA VAL A 2 -10.35 -0.86 4.95
C VAL A 2 -9.07 -1.44 4.36
N LEU A 3 -8.23 -0.57 3.82
CA LEU A 3 -6.99 -0.98 3.17
C LEU A 3 -5.91 -1.16 4.23
N GLY A 4 -5.35 -2.35 4.35
CA GLY A 4 -4.11 -2.59 5.08
C GLY A 4 -2.92 -2.40 4.16
N ILE A 5 -1.91 -1.68 4.64
CA ILE A 5 -0.60 -1.53 4.00
C ILE A 5 0.46 -1.90 5.03
N ASP A 6 1.30 -2.85 4.69
CA ASP A 6 2.38 -3.32 5.57
C ASP A 6 3.69 -3.45 4.79
N GLU A 7 4.81 -3.19 5.46
CA GLU A 7 6.15 -3.27 4.90
C GLU A 7 6.89 -4.49 5.47
N HIS A 8 7.45 -5.31 4.60
CA HIS A 8 8.25 -6.47 4.98
C HIS A 8 9.64 -6.42 4.36
N PHE A 9 10.70 -6.54 5.17
CA PHE A 9 12.05 -6.73 4.66
C PHE A 9 12.20 -8.15 4.11
N PHE A 10 12.56 -8.28 2.84
CA PHE A 10 12.69 -9.60 2.19
C PHE A 10 14.13 -10.10 2.22
N SER A 11 15.09 -9.35 1.68
CA SER A 11 16.52 -9.68 1.76
C SER A 11 17.41 -8.50 1.36
N LYS A 12 18.74 -8.60 1.57
CA LYS A 12 19.70 -7.57 1.11
C LYS A 12 19.67 -7.36 -0.41
N LYS A 13 19.44 -8.42 -1.18
CA LYS A 13 19.40 -8.38 -2.65
C LYS A 13 18.06 -7.86 -3.15
N GLU A 14 16.97 -8.32 -2.54
CA GLU A 14 15.63 -8.03 -3.04
C GLU A 14 15.03 -6.75 -2.45
N GLY A 15 15.51 -6.33 -1.28
CA GLY A 15 15.05 -5.17 -0.55
C GLY A 15 13.79 -5.47 0.26
N PHE A 16 12.84 -4.55 0.17
CA PHE A 16 11.55 -4.62 0.86
C PHE A 16 10.44 -5.09 -0.08
N ALA A 17 9.33 -5.53 0.49
CA ALA A 17 8.06 -5.72 -0.18
C ALA A 17 6.95 -5.02 0.63
N THR A 18 5.92 -4.55 -0.06
CA THR A 18 4.75 -3.91 0.54
C THR A 18 3.52 -4.76 0.26
N THR A 19 2.80 -5.16 1.31
CA THR A 19 1.55 -5.91 1.22
C THR A 19 0.37 -4.95 1.17
N PHE A 20 -0.58 -5.20 0.26
CA PHE A 20 -1.85 -4.49 0.20
C PHE A 20 -3.01 -5.47 0.41
N CYS A 21 -3.93 -5.18 1.33
CA CYS A 21 -5.05 -6.09 1.62
C CYS A 21 -6.36 -5.36 1.98
N ASP A 22 -7.52 -6.00 1.72
CA ASP A 22 -8.79 -5.60 2.31
C ASP A 22 -8.94 -6.29 3.66
N LEU A 23 -8.70 -5.53 4.73
CA LEU A 23 -8.73 -6.04 6.10
C LEU A 23 -10.10 -6.56 6.50
N ARG A 24 -11.19 -6.04 5.92
CA ARG A 24 -12.55 -6.52 6.24
C ARG A 24 -12.88 -7.85 5.58
N LYS A 25 -12.23 -8.16 4.46
CA LYS A 25 -12.47 -9.39 3.69
C LYS A 25 -11.40 -10.45 3.93
N HIS A 26 -10.41 -10.17 4.78
CA HIS A 26 -9.23 -11.01 4.97
C HIS A 26 -8.57 -11.42 3.64
N LYS A 27 -8.56 -10.50 2.67
CA LYS A 27 -8.09 -10.77 1.31
C LYS A 27 -6.87 -9.93 1.00
N ILE A 28 -5.76 -10.58 0.66
CA ILE A 28 -4.58 -9.93 0.08
C ILE A 28 -4.94 -9.53 -1.36
N PHE A 29 -4.69 -8.27 -1.71
CA PHE A 29 -4.72 -7.82 -3.09
C PHE A 29 -3.44 -8.21 -3.79
N ASP A 30 -2.30 -7.83 -3.22
CA ASP A 30 -0.99 -8.18 -3.76
C ASP A 30 0.14 -7.93 -2.75
N VAL A 31 1.32 -8.46 -3.06
CA VAL A 31 2.60 -8.16 -2.41
C VAL A 31 3.53 -7.57 -3.47
N VAL A 32 3.77 -6.26 -3.38
CA VAL A 32 4.50 -5.50 -4.39
C VAL A 32 5.93 -5.27 -3.93
N ARG A 33 6.91 -5.44 -4.82
CA ARG A 33 8.32 -5.17 -4.47
C ARG A 33 8.53 -3.68 -4.21
N GLY A 34 9.33 -3.39 -3.19
CA GLY A 34 9.72 -2.04 -2.81
C GLY A 34 8.87 -1.45 -1.67
N ARG A 35 9.25 -0.25 -1.29
CA ARG A 35 8.58 0.58 -0.25
C ARG A 35 8.52 2.06 -0.61
N ARG A 36 9.22 2.45 -1.69
CA ARG A 36 9.32 3.84 -2.15
C ARG A 36 8.23 4.13 -3.16
N GLU A 37 7.84 5.40 -3.26
CA GLU A 37 6.80 5.84 -4.18
C GLU A 37 7.05 5.40 -5.63
N GLN A 38 8.29 5.55 -6.12
CA GLN A 38 8.62 5.18 -7.50
C GLN A 38 8.40 3.68 -7.81
N GLU A 39 8.48 2.83 -6.79
CA GLU A 39 8.31 1.37 -6.88
C GLU A 39 6.84 0.99 -6.78
N LEU A 40 6.07 1.73 -5.98
CA LEU A 40 4.67 1.42 -5.68
C LEU A 40 3.66 2.17 -6.57
N LYS A 41 4.06 3.24 -7.25
CA LYS A 41 3.16 4.15 -8.00
C LYS A 41 2.29 3.42 -9.02
N GLU A 42 2.86 2.47 -9.78
CA GLU A 42 2.16 1.78 -10.87
C GLU A 42 1.06 0.88 -10.30
N TYR A 43 1.38 0.17 -9.23
CA TYR A 43 0.40 -0.65 -8.51
C TYR A 43 -0.71 0.21 -7.87
N LEU A 44 -0.34 1.31 -7.18
CA LEU A 44 -1.31 2.20 -6.55
C LEU A 44 -2.28 2.84 -7.55
N GLN A 45 -1.82 3.12 -8.78
CA GLN A 45 -2.68 3.60 -9.86
C GLN A 45 -3.74 2.56 -10.24
N GLN A 46 -3.41 1.27 -10.18
CA GLN A 46 -4.26 0.16 -10.59
C GLN A 46 -4.93 -0.57 -9.42
N LEU A 47 -4.71 -0.12 -8.18
CA LEU A 47 -5.20 -0.78 -6.96
C LEU A 47 -6.71 -1.02 -7.05
N PRO A 48 -7.17 -2.29 -7.02
CA PRO A 48 -8.57 -2.61 -7.20
C PRO A 48 -9.47 -1.99 -6.13
N GLY A 49 -10.43 -1.17 -6.56
CA GLY A 49 -11.38 -0.56 -5.63
C GLY A 49 -10.82 0.56 -4.76
N LYS A 50 -9.70 1.17 -5.16
CA LYS A 50 -9.06 2.28 -4.44
C LYS A 50 -10.02 3.46 -4.18
N GLU A 51 -10.96 3.70 -5.08
CA GLU A 51 -12.01 4.71 -4.97
C GLU A 51 -13.01 4.44 -3.82
N ARG A 52 -13.01 3.21 -3.29
CA ARG A 52 -13.84 2.81 -2.14
C ARG A 52 -13.07 2.74 -0.84
N VAL A 53 -11.78 3.13 -0.82
CA VAL A 53 -10.99 3.22 0.42
C VAL A 53 -11.65 4.25 1.33
N LYS A 54 -12.01 3.82 2.54
CA LYS A 54 -12.57 4.70 3.58
C LYS A 54 -11.63 4.89 4.76
N VAL A 55 -10.84 3.85 5.03
CA VAL A 55 -9.86 3.80 6.11
C VAL A 55 -8.63 3.11 5.57
N ILE A 56 -7.45 3.63 5.93
CA ILE A 56 -6.16 3.01 5.66
C ILE A 56 -5.53 2.68 7.01
N CYS A 57 -5.16 1.42 7.20
CA CYS A 57 -4.37 0.95 8.33
C CYS A 57 -2.95 0.71 7.84
N MET A 58 -2.01 1.44 8.41
CA MET A 58 -0.59 1.42 8.05
C MET A 58 0.23 2.01 9.21
N ASP A 59 1.53 1.78 9.20
CA ASP A 59 2.44 2.44 10.13
C ASP A 59 2.49 3.96 9.93
N LEU A 60 2.82 4.70 11.00
CA LEU A 60 2.87 6.18 11.01
C LEU A 60 4.07 6.77 10.24
N SER A 61 4.77 5.98 9.43
CA SER A 61 5.89 6.41 8.60
C SER A 61 5.51 7.58 7.69
N SER A 62 6.34 8.63 7.68
CA SER A 62 6.12 9.83 6.87
C SER A 62 6.09 9.53 5.37
N THR A 63 6.85 8.52 4.92
CA THR A 63 6.87 8.04 3.53
C THR A 63 5.50 7.49 3.13
N TYR A 64 4.95 6.56 3.92
CA TYR A 64 3.63 5.97 3.63
C TYR A 64 2.53 7.01 3.75
N ARG A 65 2.56 7.89 4.76
CA ARG A 65 1.59 8.99 4.91
C ARG A 65 1.54 9.89 3.67
N SER A 66 2.69 10.26 3.11
CA SER A 66 2.76 11.09 1.90
C SER A 66 2.24 10.34 0.68
N LEU A 67 2.64 9.08 0.53
CA LEU A 67 2.25 8.21 -0.57
C LEU A 67 0.75 7.95 -0.60
N VAL A 68 0.13 7.57 0.53
CA VAL A 68 -1.30 7.33 0.56
C VAL A 68 -2.08 8.62 0.31
N LYS A 69 -1.65 9.75 0.88
CA LYS A 69 -2.28 11.07 0.65
C LYS A 69 -2.30 11.43 -0.83
N LYS A 70 -1.22 11.14 -1.55
CA LYS A 70 -1.10 11.45 -2.97
C LYS A 70 -1.93 10.53 -3.87
N TRP A 71 -2.01 9.24 -3.54
CA TRP A 71 -2.52 8.22 -4.48
C TRP A 71 -3.88 7.64 -4.12
N LEU A 72 -4.30 7.74 -2.85
CA LEU A 72 -5.49 7.07 -2.32
C LEU A 72 -6.54 8.02 -1.71
N TYR A 73 -6.16 9.26 -1.40
CA TYR A 73 -7.11 10.30 -1.04
C TYR A 73 -7.44 11.12 -2.28
N THR A 74 -8.66 10.98 -2.77
CA THR A 74 -9.26 11.91 -3.73
C THR A 74 -10.36 12.65 -2.98
N ASN A 75 -10.34 13.99 -3.02
CA ASN A 75 -11.51 14.79 -2.64
C ASN A 75 -12.64 14.56 -3.65
#